data_AF-A0AAV9S548-F1
#
_entry.id   AF-A0AAV9S548-F1
#
_cell.length_a   1.000
_cell.length_b   1.000
_cell.length_c   1.000
_cell.angle_alpha   90.00
_cell.angle_beta   90.00
_cell.angle_gamma   90.00
#
_symmetry.space_group_name_H-M   'P 1'
#
loop_
_entity.id
_entity.type
_entity.pdbx_description
1 polymer ?
#
loop_
_entity_poly.entity_id
_entity_poly.type
_entity_poly.pdbx_seq_one_letter_code
_entity_poly.pdbx_strand_id
1 'polypeptide(L)'
;MQRRIIRLAGQRWQFSARCVSSAPAKRIALHSAFPVLKLPLLPIQHHVYEANLRNSNACQKKYTELKDKVRRGGGETAVARHTQRNRKLLVRDRLCLLLDDDNFLELSPFAGLGLPYGDIPSAGCLTGIGRINGLWCVFIANDATVKGGTAYPISVKKQLRAQEVAIQNRLPCVYLVDSGGAFLPLQVPMLT
;
A
#
# COMPACT_ATOMS: atom_id res chain seq x y z
N MET A 1 9.60 46.82 14.71
CA MET A 1 10.82 46.16 14.18
C MET A 1 10.37 45.14 13.13
N GLN A 2 10.66 45.44 11.86
CA GLN A 2 10.25 44.67 10.68
C GLN A 2 10.99 43.33 10.57
N ARG A 3 10.37 42.31 9.97
CA ARG A 3 10.89 41.67 8.74
C ARG A 3 9.79 40.89 8.01
N ARG A 4 9.60 41.29 6.74
CA ARG A 4 8.64 40.81 5.76
C ARG A 4 8.98 39.40 5.28
N ILE A 5 7.98 38.56 5.12
CA ILE A 5 8.05 37.32 4.35
C ILE A 5 8.08 37.70 2.87
N ILE A 6 9.18 37.40 2.19
CA ILE A 6 9.33 37.59 0.74
C ILE A 6 8.88 36.30 0.05
N ARG A 7 7.76 36.35 -0.66
CA ARG A 7 7.39 35.34 -1.67
C ARG A 7 8.26 35.58 -2.90
N LEU A 8 9.17 34.66 -3.21
CA LEU A 8 9.86 34.63 -4.50
C LEU A 8 8.95 33.97 -5.54
N ALA A 9 8.05 34.77 -6.10
CA ALA A 9 7.43 34.48 -7.39
C ALA A 9 8.35 35.00 -8.49
N GLY A 10 8.66 34.17 -9.49
CA GLY A 10 9.24 34.62 -10.75
C GLY A 10 10.61 34.04 -11.09
N GLN A 11 10.63 32.80 -11.56
CA GLN A 11 11.59 32.41 -12.60
C GLN A 11 10.81 31.87 -13.79
N ARG A 12 10.58 32.78 -14.73
CA ARG A 12 9.88 32.54 -15.99
C ARG A 12 10.92 32.03 -16.97
N TRP A 13 10.99 30.72 -17.17
CA TRP A 13 11.84 30.12 -18.20
C TRP A 13 11.36 30.59 -19.58
N GLN A 14 12.19 31.34 -20.29
CA GLN A 14 11.92 31.78 -21.66
C GLN A 14 12.11 30.59 -22.60
N PHE A 15 11.01 29.97 -23.03
CA PHE A 15 11.03 29.06 -24.17
C PHE A 15 10.98 29.87 -25.46
N SER A 16 12.02 29.76 -26.28
CA SER A 16 12.09 30.26 -27.66
C SER A 16 10.98 29.61 -28.48
N ALA A 17 9.92 30.37 -28.80
CA ALA A 17 8.91 29.95 -29.76
C ALA A 17 9.49 30.00 -31.18
N ARG A 18 10.07 28.88 -31.65
CA ARG A 18 10.26 28.67 -33.09
C ARG A 18 8.88 28.39 -33.68
N CYS A 19 8.36 29.36 -34.43
CA CYS A 19 7.19 29.19 -35.26
C CYS A 19 7.44 28.07 -36.27
N VAL A 20 6.83 26.91 -36.04
CA VAL A 20 6.64 25.89 -37.08
C VAL A 20 5.23 26.08 -37.59
N SER A 21 5.10 26.65 -38.79
CA SER A 21 3.84 26.72 -39.50
C SER A 21 3.38 25.29 -39.85
N SER A 22 2.52 24.69 -39.03
CA SER A 22 1.79 23.50 -39.43
C SER A 22 0.43 23.95 -39.99
N ALA A 23 0.22 23.67 -41.28
CA ALA A 23 -1.11 23.68 -41.87
C ALA A 23 -2.07 22.84 -41.00
N PRO A 24 -3.39 23.11 -41.00
CA PRO A 24 -4.33 22.37 -40.18
C PRO A 24 -4.42 20.93 -40.72
N ALA A 25 -3.57 20.06 -40.19
CA ALA A 25 -3.70 18.63 -40.41
C ALA A 25 -5.10 18.25 -39.89
N LYS A 26 -5.97 17.78 -40.78
CA LYS A 26 -7.23 17.13 -40.39
C LYS A 26 -6.90 16.18 -39.25
N ARG A 27 -7.40 16.47 -38.04
CA ARG A 27 -7.35 15.52 -36.92
C ARG A 27 -8.12 14.30 -37.40
N ILE A 28 -7.40 13.30 -37.91
CA ILE A 28 -7.94 11.96 -38.05
C ILE A 28 -8.26 11.59 -36.61
N ALA A 29 -9.55 11.52 -36.29
CA ALA A 29 -9.99 10.99 -35.01
C ALA A 29 -9.42 9.58 -34.95
N LEU A 30 -8.34 9.40 -34.18
CA LEU A 30 -7.86 8.08 -33.81
C LEU A 30 -9.07 7.40 -33.18
N HIS A 31 -9.56 6.31 -33.80
CA HIS A 31 -10.51 5.42 -33.15
C HIS A 31 -10.00 5.22 -31.73
N SER A 32 -10.82 5.52 -30.71
CA SER A 32 -10.37 5.45 -29.34
C SER A 32 -9.73 4.09 -29.11
N ALA A 33 -8.50 4.06 -28.57
CA ALA A 33 -7.76 2.82 -28.29
C ALA A 33 -8.54 1.82 -27.41
N PHE A 34 -9.66 2.28 -26.86
CA PHE A 34 -10.68 1.52 -26.16
C PHE A 34 -11.97 1.55 -26.99
N PRO A 35 -12.27 0.51 -27.79
CA PRO A 35 -13.56 0.43 -28.46
C PRO A 35 -14.67 0.31 -27.41
N VAL A 36 -15.73 1.11 -27.55
CA VAL A 36 -16.91 0.96 -26.70
C VAL A 36 -17.49 -0.43 -26.93
N LEU A 37 -17.54 -1.23 -25.86
CA LEU A 37 -18.19 -2.54 -25.90
C LEU A 37 -19.70 -2.31 -26.07
N LYS A 38 -20.19 -2.45 -27.31
CA LYS A 38 -21.63 -2.39 -27.63
C LYS A 38 -22.37 -3.69 -27.32
N LEU A 39 -21.73 -4.59 -26.59
CA LEU A 39 -22.33 -5.85 -26.19
C LEU A 39 -23.57 -5.54 -25.34
N PRO A 40 -24.75 -6.08 -25.69
CA PRO A 40 -25.90 -5.95 -24.81
C PRO A 40 -25.53 -6.62 -23.50
N LEU A 41 -25.64 -5.89 -22.38
CA LEU A 41 -25.66 -6.52 -21.08
C LEU A 41 -26.82 -7.53 -21.12
N LEU A 42 -26.51 -8.82 -20.94
CA LEU A 42 -27.57 -9.82 -20.85
C LEU A 42 -28.55 -9.37 -19.77
N PRO A 43 -29.87 -9.38 -20.02
CA PRO A 43 -30.83 -8.99 -19.01
C PRO A 43 -30.71 -9.94 -17.82
N ILE A 44 -30.02 -9.49 -16.78
CA ILE A 44 -29.88 -10.24 -15.53
C ILE A 44 -31.28 -10.28 -14.91
N GLN A 45 -31.80 -11.49 -14.68
CA GLN A 45 -33.06 -11.65 -13.98
C GLN A 45 -32.96 -10.97 -12.60
N HIS A 46 -33.99 -10.20 -12.22
CA HIS A 46 -33.95 -9.37 -11.01
C HIS A 46 -33.52 -10.15 -9.76
N HIS A 47 -34.03 -11.37 -9.58
CA HIS A 47 -33.67 -12.21 -8.43
C HIS A 47 -32.19 -12.64 -8.43
N VAL A 48 -31.57 -12.85 -9.60
CA VAL A 48 -30.14 -13.16 -9.73
C VAL A 48 -29.31 -11.93 -9.36
N TYR A 49 -29.71 -10.75 -9.82
CA TYR A 49 -29.08 -9.49 -9.43
C TYR A 49 -29.15 -9.27 -7.91
N GLU A 50 -30.34 -9.44 -7.32
CA GLU A 50 -30.53 -9.29 -5.88
C GLU A 50 -29.69 -10.28 -5.06
N ALA A 51 -29.63 -11.55 -5.48
CA ALA A 51 -28.79 -12.56 -4.83
C ALA A 51 -27.31 -12.20 -4.92
N ASN A 52 -26.83 -11.78 -6.09
CA ASN A 52 -25.44 -11.35 -6.31
C ASN A 52 -25.11 -10.10 -5.48
N LEU A 53 -26.04 -9.15 -5.40
CA LEU A 53 -25.88 -7.94 -4.59
C LEU A 53 -25.79 -8.28 -3.11
N ARG A 54 -26.68 -9.14 -2.59
CA ARG A 54 -26.63 -9.61 -1.20
C ARG A 54 -25.30 -10.30 -0.88
N ASN A 55 -24.85 -11.19 -1.75
CA ASN A 55 -23.56 -11.88 -1.58
C ASN A 55 -22.38 -10.89 -1.59
N SER A 56 -22.36 -9.96 -2.55
CA SER A 56 -21.30 -8.94 -2.66
C SER A 56 -21.24 -8.06 -1.42
N ASN A 57 -22.39 -7.64 -0.90
CA ASN A 57 -22.49 -6.85 0.33
C ASN A 57 -21.99 -7.64 1.55
N ALA A 58 -22.31 -8.93 1.64
CA ALA A 58 -21.81 -9.80 2.71
C ALA A 58 -20.29 -9.96 2.66
N CYS A 59 -19.72 -10.18 1.46
CA CYS A 59 -18.27 -10.26 1.25
C CYS A 59 -17.58 -8.93 1.60
N GLN A 60 -18.14 -7.80 1.19
CA GLN A 60 -17.59 -6.48 1.48
C GLN A 60 -17.59 -6.19 3.00
N LYS A 61 -18.67 -6.54 3.69
CA LYS A 61 -18.75 -6.41 5.16
C LYS A 61 -17.66 -7.22 5.84
N LYS A 62 -17.51 -8.50 5.48
CA LYS A 62 -16.48 -9.38 6.03
C LYS A 62 -15.06 -8.87 5.73
N TYR A 63 -14.82 -8.34 4.53
CA TYR A 63 -13.55 -7.72 4.17
C TYR A 63 -13.23 -6.54 5.09
N THR A 64 -14.19 -5.64 5.31
CA THR A 64 -14.00 -4.46 6.18
C THR A 64 -13.72 -4.88 7.62
N GLU A 65 -14.47 -5.84 8.17
CA GLU A 65 -14.26 -6.36 9.53
C GLU A 65 -12.85 -6.94 9.72
N LEU A 66 -12.37 -7.74 8.76
CA LEU A 66 -11.01 -8.29 8.80
C LEU A 66 -9.96 -7.20 8.66
N LYS A 67 -10.22 -6.19 7.83
CA LYS A 67 -9.29 -5.07 7.62
C LYS A 67 -9.13 -4.24 8.88
N ASP A 68 -10.22 -3.98 9.60
CA ASP A 68 -10.21 -3.28 10.88
C ASP A 68 -9.51 -4.12 11.96
N LYS A 69 -9.73 -5.44 11.98
CA LYS A 69 -8.99 -6.35 12.86
C LYS A 69 -7.49 -6.25 12.64
N VAL A 70 -7.05 -6.27 11.38
CA VAL A 70 -5.63 -6.16 11.02
C VAL A 70 -5.05 -4.79 11.38
N ARG A 71 -5.81 -3.72 11.13
CA ARG A 71 -5.37 -2.34 11.36
C ARG A 71 -5.08 -2.04 12.83
N ARG A 72 -5.66 -2.80 13.78
CA ARG A 72 -5.35 -2.71 15.21
C ARG A 72 -3.95 -3.20 15.59
N GLY A 73 -3.21 -3.84 14.68
CA GLY A 73 -1.83 -4.28 14.92
C GLY A 73 -1.72 -5.18 16.15
N GLY A 74 -0.78 -4.88 17.04
CA GLY A 74 -0.57 -5.62 18.29
C GLY A 74 -1.62 -5.41 19.39
N GLY A 75 -2.66 -4.59 19.15
CA GLY A 75 -3.65 -4.20 20.14
C GLY A 75 -3.25 -2.95 20.95
N GLU A 76 -4.20 -2.39 21.68
CA GLU A 76 -4.08 -1.09 22.36
C GLU A 76 -2.93 -1.03 23.35
N THR A 77 -2.69 -2.10 24.11
CA THR A 77 -1.60 -2.19 25.10
C THR A 77 -0.23 -2.13 24.42
N ALA A 78 -0.06 -2.82 23.29
CA ALA A 78 1.18 -2.81 22.53
C ALA A 78 1.41 -1.47 21.84
N VAL A 79 0.34 -0.86 21.30
CA VAL A 79 0.35 0.48 20.71
C VAL A 79 0.75 1.52 21.77
N ALA A 80 0.11 1.53 22.93
CA ALA A 80 0.43 2.46 24.03
C ALA A 80 1.88 2.29 24.51
N ARG A 81 2.36 1.06 24.63
CA ARG A 81 3.78 0.80 24.96
C ARG A 81 4.72 1.36 23.89
N HIS A 82 4.38 1.20 22.61
CA HIS A 82 5.22 1.70 21.50
C HIS A 82 5.24 3.24 21.43
N THR A 83 4.10 3.88 21.61
CA THR A 83 3.97 5.34 21.49
C THR A 83 4.37 6.08 22.77
N GLN A 84 3.89 5.65 23.93
CA GLN A 84 4.09 6.36 25.20
C GLN A 84 5.43 6.01 25.85
N ARG A 85 5.77 4.71 25.93
CA ARG A 85 7.00 4.26 26.61
C ARG A 85 8.21 4.36 25.70
N ASN A 86 8.12 3.83 24.48
CA ASN A 86 9.26 3.82 23.56
C ASN A 86 9.39 5.14 22.77
N ARG A 87 8.38 6.02 22.82
CA ARG A 87 8.35 7.33 22.13
C ARG A 87 8.61 7.19 20.62
N LYS A 88 8.06 6.13 20.01
CA LYS A 88 8.20 5.82 18.59
C LYS A 88 6.88 6.06 17.84
N LEU A 89 6.99 6.53 16.60
CA LEU A 89 5.87 6.59 15.67
C LEU A 89 5.41 5.17 15.28
N LEU A 90 4.11 5.00 15.04
CA LEU A 90 3.56 3.76 14.50
C LEU A 90 4.00 3.56 13.05
N VAL A 91 4.00 2.31 12.59
CA VAL A 91 4.43 1.95 11.24
C VAL A 91 3.63 2.69 10.15
N ARG A 92 2.31 2.85 10.32
CA ARG A 92 1.46 3.58 9.37
C ARG A 92 1.78 5.07 9.36
N ASP A 93 2.03 5.68 10.52
CA ASP A 93 2.42 7.09 10.62
C ASP A 93 3.77 7.33 9.95
N ARG A 94 4.73 6.40 10.12
CA ARG A 94 6.03 6.46 9.41
C ARG A 94 5.86 6.42 7.89
N LEU A 95 4.93 5.60 7.39
CA LEU A 95 4.64 5.52 5.96
C LEU A 95 3.99 6.80 5.44
N CYS A 96 3.06 7.41 6.20
CA CYS A 96 2.48 8.72 5.85
C CYS A 96 3.53 9.83 5.75
N LEU A 97 4.61 9.76 6.53
CA LEU A 97 5.72 10.72 6.44
C LEU A 97 6.70 10.42 5.30
N LEU A 98 6.81 9.15 4.89
CA LEU A 98 7.76 8.70 3.88
C LEU A 98 7.21 8.83 2.45
N LEU A 99 5.92 8.55 2.27
CA LEU A 99 5.27 8.51 0.97
C LEU A 99 4.82 9.91 0.53
N ASP A 100 4.89 10.17 -0.77
CA ASP A 100 4.44 11.43 -1.35
C ASP A 100 2.91 11.59 -1.29
N ASP A 101 2.21 10.47 -1.40
CA ASP A 101 0.74 10.38 -1.46
C ASP A 101 0.23 9.49 -0.31
N ASP A 102 -0.92 9.83 0.28
CA ASP A 102 -1.58 9.01 1.32
C ASP A 102 -2.08 7.66 0.80
N ASN A 103 -2.25 7.55 -0.52
CA ASN A 103 -2.75 6.35 -1.19
C ASN A 103 -1.60 5.51 -1.71
N PHE A 104 -1.46 4.30 -1.15
CA PHE A 104 -0.51 3.30 -1.61
C PHE A 104 -1.20 1.95 -1.81
N LEU A 105 -0.57 1.09 -2.61
CA LEU A 105 -1.04 -0.27 -2.82
C LEU A 105 -0.48 -1.20 -1.73
N GLU A 106 -1.29 -1.51 -0.72
CA GLU A 106 -0.92 -2.46 0.34
C GLU A 106 -0.94 -3.91 -0.20
N LEU A 107 0.16 -4.63 -0.01
CA LEU A 107 0.32 -6.03 -0.39
C LEU A 107 0.06 -6.95 0.81
N SER A 108 -0.77 -7.98 0.60
CA SER A 108 -1.06 -9.04 1.57
C SER A 108 -1.44 -8.52 2.98
N PRO A 109 -2.45 -7.63 3.12
CA PRO A 109 -2.87 -7.09 4.42
C PRO A 109 -3.37 -8.19 5.38
N PHE A 110 -4.00 -9.24 4.86
CA PHE A 110 -4.56 -10.32 5.68
C PHE A 110 -3.58 -11.46 5.99
N ALA A 111 -2.30 -11.30 5.62
CA ALA A 111 -1.30 -12.30 5.96
C ALA A 111 -1.24 -12.50 7.47
N GLY A 112 -1.15 -13.74 7.92
CA GLY A 112 -1.03 -14.07 9.34
C GLY A 112 -2.34 -14.23 10.10
N LEU A 113 -3.50 -14.08 9.46
CA LEU A 113 -4.80 -14.39 10.08
C LEU A 113 -5.12 -15.90 10.01
N GLY A 114 -5.68 -16.44 11.09
CA GLY A 114 -6.17 -17.82 11.16
C GLY A 114 -5.09 -18.90 11.15
N LEU A 115 -3.86 -18.55 11.55
CA LEU A 115 -2.74 -19.49 11.58
C LEU A 115 -2.76 -20.38 12.84
N PRO A 116 -2.23 -21.61 12.77
CA PRO A 116 -2.28 -22.56 13.89
C PRO A 116 -1.52 -22.06 15.13
N TYR A 117 -0.51 -21.21 14.95
CA TYR A 117 0.27 -20.58 16.02
C TYR A 117 -0.26 -19.21 16.45
N GLY A 118 -1.51 -18.90 16.08
CA GLY A 118 -2.21 -17.68 16.44
C GLY A 118 -2.11 -16.56 15.40
N ASP A 119 -2.95 -15.55 15.58
CA ASP A 119 -3.04 -14.41 14.68
C ASP A 119 -1.82 -13.49 14.77
N ILE A 120 -1.32 -13.12 13.60
CA ILE A 120 -0.24 -12.16 13.40
C ILE A 120 -0.73 -11.15 12.36
N PRO A 121 -1.42 -10.08 12.78
CA PRO A 121 -1.94 -9.06 11.88
C PRO A 121 -0.90 -8.56 10.87
N SER A 122 -1.25 -8.54 9.59
CA SER A 122 -0.36 -8.18 8.48
C SER A 122 0.97 -8.97 8.46
N ALA A 123 1.06 -10.13 9.10
CA ALA A 123 2.31 -10.86 9.33
C ALA A 123 3.39 -10.01 10.01
N GLY A 124 3.00 -9.03 10.84
CA GLY A 124 3.93 -8.17 11.60
C GLY A 124 4.70 -7.15 10.75
N CYS A 125 4.33 -6.97 9.47
CA CYS A 125 4.88 -5.92 8.63
C CYS A 125 3.88 -5.41 7.59
N LEU A 126 3.95 -4.13 7.28
CA LEU A 126 3.26 -3.53 6.15
C LEU A 126 4.19 -3.59 4.94
N THR A 127 3.68 -4.13 3.85
CA THR A 127 4.38 -4.17 2.57
C THR A 127 3.50 -3.55 1.51
N GLY A 128 4.08 -2.83 0.56
CA GLY A 128 3.28 -2.18 -0.46
C GLY A 128 4.11 -1.47 -1.51
N ILE A 129 3.41 -0.85 -2.46
CA ILE A 129 3.99 0.02 -3.49
C ILE A 129 3.44 1.43 -3.28
N GLY A 130 4.33 2.40 -3.23
CA GLY A 130 3.99 3.81 -3.11
C GLY A 130 5.07 4.71 -3.73
N ARG A 131 4.80 6.01 -3.83
CA ARG A 131 5.75 6.98 -4.37
C ARG A 131 6.59 7.59 -3.25
N ILE A 132 7.89 7.69 -3.48
CA ILE A 132 8.86 8.34 -2.59
C ILE A 132 9.71 9.25 -3.47
N ASN A 133 9.63 10.57 -3.25
CA ASN A 133 10.32 11.57 -4.06
C ASN A 133 10.08 11.40 -5.58
N GLY A 134 8.84 11.12 -5.95
CA GLY A 134 8.38 10.94 -7.33
C GLY A 134 8.65 9.56 -7.92
N LEU A 135 9.39 8.67 -7.24
CA LEU A 135 9.75 7.34 -7.72
C LEU A 135 8.83 6.27 -7.11
N TRP A 136 8.41 5.30 -7.93
CA TRP A 136 7.67 4.14 -7.44
C TRP A 136 8.61 3.17 -6.72
N CYS A 137 8.34 2.93 -5.45
CA CYS A 137 9.15 2.08 -4.60
C CYS A 137 8.28 0.99 -3.96
N VAL A 138 8.86 -0.19 -3.78
CA VAL A 138 8.31 -1.18 -2.85
C VAL A 138 8.82 -0.83 -1.46
N PHE A 139 7.92 -0.72 -0.49
CA PHE A 139 8.29 -0.54 0.91
C PHE A 139 7.98 -1.80 1.71
N ILE A 140 8.84 -2.08 2.69
CA ILE A 140 8.67 -3.14 3.69
C ILE A 140 8.93 -2.51 5.05
N ALA A 141 7.88 -2.38 5.86
CA ALA A 141 7.92 -1.66 7.13
C ALA A 141 7.44 -2.57 8.26
N ASN A 142 8.30 -2.83 9.24
CA ASN A 142 7.94 -3.68 10.37
C ASN A 142 6.99 -2.98 11.34
N ASP A 143 6.01 -3.74 11.85
CA ASP A 143 5.13 -3.28 12.93
C ASP A 143 5.63 -3.85 14.27
N ALA A 144 6.39 -3.03 15.01
CA ALA A 144 6.91 -3.41 16.32
C ALA A 144 5.81 -3.66 17.37
N THR A 145 4.57 -3.24 17.12
CA THR A 145 3.45 -3.52 18.04
C THR A 145 3.04 -5.00 17.96
N VAL A 146 3.13 -5.61 16.79
CA VAL A 146 2.72 -7.01 16.57
C VAL A 146 3.80 -7.96 17.06
N LYS A 147 3.52 -8.70 18.14
CA LYS A 147 4.45 -9.67 18.75
C LYS A 147 5.87 -9.09 19.00
N GLY A 148 5.95 -7.78 19.28
CA GLY A 148 7.22 -7.08 19.54
C GLY A 148 8.10 -6.87 18.29
N GLY A 149 7.53 -6.99 17.08
CA GLY A 149 8.29 -6.92 15.82
C GLY A 149 9.03 -8.21 15.48
N THR A 150 8.74 -9.31 16.18
CA THR A 150 9.36 -10.62 15.91
C THR A 150 8.88 -11.17 14.56
N ALA A 151 9.80 -11.64 13.73
CA ALA A 151 9.50 -12.29 12.46
C ALA A 151 9.03 -13.73 12.67
N TYR A 152 7.89 -14.07 12.08
CA TYR A 152 7.35 -15.43 12.01
C TYR A 152 7.53 -16.00 10.59
N PRO A 153 7.33 -17.31 10.37
CA PRO A 153 7.43 -17.90 9.03
C PRO A 153 6.59 -17.15 7.98
N ILE A 154 5.38 -16.73 8.34
CA ILE A 154 4.53 -15.94 7.45
C ILE A 154 5.08 -14.52 7.17
N SER A 155 5.81 -13.93 8.11
CA SER A 155 6.48 -12.63 7.94
C SER A 155 7.56 -12.72 6.88
N VAL A 156 8.41 -13.76 6.97
CA VAL A 156 9.47 -14.02 5.98
C VAL A 156 8.86 -14.23 4.60
N LYS A 157 7.85 -15.10 4.48
CA LYS A 157 7.15 -15.35 3.21
C LYS A 157 6.55 -14.07 2.60
N LYS A 158 5.95 -13.21 3.43
CA LYS A 158 5.39 -11.92 2.99
C LYS A 158 6.49 -10.97 2.48
N GLN A 159 7.61 -10.86 3.19
CA GLN A 159 8.72 -10.01 2.80
C GLN A 159 9.39 -10.48 1.50
N LEU A 160 9.64 -11.79 1.37
CA LEU A 160 10.18 -12.38 0.13
C LEU A 160 9.24 -12.13 -1.05
N ARG A 161 7.92 -12.25 -0.84
CA ARG A 161 6.95 -11.94 -1.90
C ARG A 161 7.00 -10.47 -2.31
N ALA A 162 7.18 -9.53 -1.38
CA ALA A 162 7.33 -8.11 -1.70
C ALA A 162 8.63 -7.84 -2.47
N GLN A 163 9.74 -8.50 -2.10
CA GLN A 163 11.00 -8.44 -2.86
C GLN A 163 10.85 -8.99 -4.28
N GLU A 164 10.14 -10.11 -4.45
CA GLU A 164 9.88 -10.68 -5.77
C GLU A 164 9.12 -9.71 -6.68
N VAL A 165 8.10 -9.03 -6.13
CA VAL A 165 7.36 -7.97 -6.83
C VAL A 165 8.30 -6.82 -7.22
N ALA A 166 9.19 -6.40 -6.32
CA ALA A 166 10.16 -5.36 -6.61
C ALA A 166 11.11 -5.74 -7.75
N ILE A 167 11.64 -6.98 -7.72
CA ILE A 167 12.56 -7.50 -8.75
C ILE A 167 11.85 -7.59 -10.11
N GLN A 168 10.65 -8.17 -10.15
CA GLN A 168 9.87 -8.34 -11.39
C GLN A 168 9.54 -7.00 -12.06
N ASN A 169 9.30 -5.96 -11.25
CA ASN A 169 8.92 -4.63 -11.75
C ASN A 169 10.07 -3.62 -11.76
N ARG A 170 11.29 -4.04 -11.39
CA ARG A 170 12.49 -3.19 -11.26
C ARG A 170 12.27 -1.96 -10.38
N LEU A 171 11.54 -2.13 -9.28
CA LEU A 171 11.26 -1.07 -8.32
C LEU A 171 12.33 -1.05 -7.22
N PRO A 172 12.82 0.13 -6.81
CA PRO A 172 13.65 0.26 -5.62
C PRO A 172 12.91 -0.25 -4.36
N CYS A 173 13.65 -0.88 -3.45
CA CYS A 173 13.14 -1.36 -2.17
C CYS A 173 13.56 -0.44 -1.02
N VAL A 174 12.59 -0.03 -0.20
CA VAL A 174 12.85 0.74 1.03
C VAL A 174 12.39 -0.07 2.24
N TYR A 175 13.31 -0.30 3.18
CA TYR A 175 13.05 -1.05 4.40
C TYR A 175 12.97 -0.11 5.60
N LEU A 176 11.83 -0.09 6.29
CA LEU A 176 11.69 0.51 7.62
C LEU A 176 11.80 -0.58 8.67
N VAL A 177 13.04 -0.89 9.05
CA VAL A 177 13.36 -2.00 9.94
C VAL A 177 13.14 -1.61 11.41
N ASP A 178 12.27 -2.35 12.09
CA ASP A 178 11.99 -2.24 13.54
C ASP A 178 11.56 -3.62 14.02
N SER A 179 12.52 -4.56 14.02
CA SER A 179 12.30 -5.98 14.28
C SER A 179 12.89 -6.40 15.63
N GLY A 180 12.21 -7.32 16.31
CA GLY A 180 12.67 -7.95 17.55
C GLY A 180 13.53 -9.20 17.34
N GLY A 181 13.77 -9.61 16.09
CA GLY A 181 14.47 -10.84 15.72
C GLY A 181 13.53 -11.92 15.16
N ALA A 182 14.00 -13.17 15.09
CA ALA A 182 13.20 -14.30 14.63
C ALA A 182 12.46 -14.98 15.80
N PHE A 183 11.25 -15.49 15.55
CA PHE A 183 10.52 -16.27 16.53
C PHE A 183 11.18 -17.64 16.74
N LEU A 184 11.99 -17.75 17.79
CA LEU A 184 12.79 -18.94 18.13
C LEU A 184 12.02 -20.27 18.04
N PRO A 185 10.78 -20.40 18.58
CA PRO A 185 10.05 -21.67 18.51
C PRO A 185 9.73 -22.14 17.08
N LEU A 186 9.68 -21.23 16.10
CA LEU A 186 9.44 -21.55 14.69
C LEU A 186 10.63 -21.15 13.79
N GLN A 187 11.85 -21.25 14.31
CA GLN A 187 13.06 -20.89 13.56
C GLN A 187 13.40 -21.87 12.42
N VAL A 188 13.13 -23.17 12.59
CA VAL A 188 13.44 -24.19 11.57
C VAL A 188 12.57 -24.00 10.32
N PRO A 189 11.23 -23.85 10.43
CA PRO A 189 10.37 -23.65 9.26
C PRO A 189 10.51 -22.27 8.60
N MET A 190 11.32 -21.36 9.14
CA MET A 190 11.60 -20.06 8.51
C MET A 190 12.67 -20.16 7.41
N LEU A 191 13.51 -21.19 7.44
CA LEU A 191 14.64 -21.37 6.53
C LEU A 191 14.33 -22.28 5.33
N THR A 192 13.15 -22.89 5.31
CA THR A 192 12.66 -23.82 4.29
C THR A 192 11.52 -23.21 3.49
#